data_AF-A0A7X9GHD6-F1
#
_entry.id   AF-A0A7X9GHD6-F1
#
_cell.length_a   1.000
_cell.length_b   1.000
_cell.length_c   1.000
_cell.angle_alpha   90.00
_cell.angle_beta   90.00
_cell.angle_gamma   90.00
#
_symmetry.space_group_name_H-M   'P 1'
#
loop_
_entity.id
_entity.type
_entity.pdbx_description
1 polymer ?
#
loop_
_entity_poly.entity_id
_entity_poly.type
_entity_poly.pdbx_seq_one_letter_code
_entity_poly.pdbx_strand_id
1 'polypeptide(L)' 'MQSFENMAFMATFVGYSAAIIFYVWYFASRNESIGKLATIVTALGWVTNTVALTIRT' A
#
# COMPACT_ATOMS: atom_id res chain seq x y z
N MET A 1 -21.95 -5.16 3.82
CA MET A 1 -21.33 -3.94 3.25
C MET A 1 -20.26 -3.37 4.18
N GLN A 2 -20.58 -3.01 5.43
CA GLN A 2 -19.63 -2.40 6.38
C GLN A 2 -18.35 -3.23 6.67
N SER A 3 -18.44 -4.56 6.70
CA SER A 3 -17.27 -5.43 6.94
C SER A 3 -16.27 -5.42 5.77
N PHE A 4 -16.74 -5.28 4.52
CA PHE A 4 -15.87 -5.24 3.35
C PHE A 4 -15.10 -3.91 3.26
N GLU A 5 -15.75 -2.81 3.60
CA GLU A 5 -15.10 -1.49 3.65
C GLU A 5 -14.02 -1.42 4.72
N ASN A 6 -14.27 -1.97 5.90
CA ASN A 6 -13.28 -2.01 6.97
C ASN A 6 -12.08 -2.90 6.59
N MET A 7 -12.32 -4.02 5.91
CA MET A 7 -11.23 -4.89 5.41
C MET A 7 -10.41 -4.21 4.32
N ALA A 8 -11.08 -3.55 3.36
CA ALA A 8 -10.40 -2.79 2.30
C ALA A 8 -9.57 -1.64 2.87
N PHE A 9 -10.14 -0.87 3.80
CA PHE A 9 -9.45 0.19 4.51
C PHE A 9 -8.23 -0.34 5.26
N MET A 10 -8.39 -1.41 6.04
CA MET A 10 -7.29 -2.05 6.77
C MET A 10 -6.17 -2.54 5.84
N ALA A 11 -6.51 -3.23 4.75
CA ALA A 11 -5.53 -3.72 3.78
C ALA A 11 -4.74 -2.57 3.14
N THR A 12 -5.44 -1.51 2.78
CA THR A 12 -4.85 -0.30 2.20
C THR A 12 -3.97 0.43 3.21
N PHE A 13 -4.45 0.58 4.45
CA PHE A 13 -3.74 1.24 5.54
C PHE A 13 -2.44 0.51 5.88
N VAL A 14 -2.48 -0.82 6.00
CA VAL A 14 -1.28 -1.65 6.25
C VAL A 14 -0.32 -1.55 5.06
N GLY A 15 -0.83 -1.60 3.83
CA GLY A 15 -0.02 -1.49 2.62
C GLY A 15 0.75 -0.17 2.53
N TYR A 16 0.08 0.97 2.75
CA TYR A 16 0.74 2.27 2.74
C TYR A 16 1.67 2.48 3.94
N SER A 17 1.34 1.94 5.11
CA SER A 17 2.22 1.97 6.28
C SER A 17 3.53 1.21 6.01
N ALA A 18 3.45 0.03 5.39
CA ALA A 18 4.64 -0.73 4.98
C ALA A 18 5.44 0.00 3.90
N ALA A 19 4.77 0.61 2.92
CA ALA A 19 5.42 1.40 1.88
C ALA A 19 6.22 2.58 2.45
N ILE A 20 5.69 3.28 3.47
CA ILE A 20 6.40 4.41 4.08
C ILE A 20 7.67 3.96 4.80
N ILE A 21 7.66 2.78 5.43
CA ILE A 21 8.85 2.20 6.07
C ILE A 21 9.92 1.90 5.03
N PHE A 22 9.54 1.27 3.90
CA PHE A 22 10.48 1.03 2.80
C PHE A 22 10.99 2.33 2.18
N TYR A 23 10.16 3.36 2.08
CA TYR A 23 10.58 4.66 1.54
C TYR A 23 11.58 5.37 2.47
N VAL A 24 11.34 5.35 3.79
CA VAL A 24 12.28 5.89 4.78
C VAL A 24 13.60 5.11 4.75
N TRP A 25 13.54 3.78 4.63
CA TRP A 25 14.74 2.97 4.49
C TRP A 25 15.48 3.24 3.18
N TYR A 26 14.78 3.43 2.07
CA TYR A 26 15.38 3.89 0.82
C TYR A 26 16.12 5.22 1.03
N PHE A 27 15.51 6.18 1.71
CA PHE A 27 16.14 7.48 1.97
C PHE A 27 17.41 7.35 2.83
N ALA A 28 17.37 6.51 3.87
CA ALA A 28 18.50 6.30 4.77
C ALA A 28 19.65 5.50 4.13
N SER A 29 19.33 4.47 3.34
CA SER A 29 20.32 3.57 2.72
C SER A 29 20.80 4.03 1.36
N ARG A 30 20.06 4.95 0.70
CA ARG A 30 20.20 5.31 -0.72
C ARG A 30 20.21 4.11 -1.68
N ASN A 31 19.65 2.98 -1.26
CA ASN A 31 19.62 1.77 -2.06
C ASN A 31 18.38 1.75 -2.97
N GLU A 32 18.58 1.97 -4.27
CA GLU A 32 17.49 2.03 -5.26
C GLU A 32 16.59 0.79 -5.27
N SER A 33 17.11 -0.39 -4.93
CA SER A 33 16.31 -1.63 -4.87
C SER A 33 15.21 -1.53 -3.81
N ILE A 34 15.49 -0.86 -2.69
CA ILE A 34 14.52 -0.63 -1.61
C ILE A 34 13.47 0.40 -2.06
N GLY A 35 13.89 1.42 -2.82
CA GLY A 35 12.97 2.38 -3.43
C GLY A 35 12.00 1.71 -4.40
N LYS A 36 12.49 0.78 -5.24
CA LYS A 36 11.65 -0.02 -6.13
C LYS A 36 10.65 -0.88 -5.36
N LEU A 37 11.07 -1.51 -4.26
CA LEU A 37 10.17 -2.26 -3.38
C LEU A 37 9.08 -1.36 -2.75
N ALA A 38 9.44 -0.17 -2.26
CA ALA A 38 8.48 0.79 -1.73
C ALA A 38 7.41 1.15 -2.77
N THR A 39 7.83 1.40 -4.01
CA THR A 39 6.92 1.70 -5.14
C THR A 39 5.99 0.53 -5.46
N ILE A 40 6.51 -0.71 -5.51
CA ILE A 40 5.69 -1.91 -5.77
C ILE A 40 4.64 -2.09 -4.66
N VAL A 41 5.03 -1.98 -3.39
CA VAL A 41 4.11 -2.11 -2.25
C VAL A 41 3.04 -1.02 -2.28
N THR A 42 3.41 0.21 -2.63
CA THR A 42 2.47 1.33 -2.81
C THR A 42 1.47 1.04 -3.94
N ALA A 43 1.95 0.54 -5.07
CA ALA A 43 1.10 0.20 -6.21
C ALA A 43 0.11 -0.93 -5.87
N LEU A 44 0.55 -1.98 -5.17
CA LEU A 44 -0.31 -3.06 -4.70
C LEU A 44 -1.38 -2.57 -3.73
N GLY A 45 -1.02 -1.70 -2.78
CA GLY A 45 -1.98 -1.06 -1.87
C GLY A 45 -3.04 -0.25 -2.62
N TRP A 46 -2.61 0.53 -3.62
CA TRP A 46 -3.51 1.32 -4.46
C TRP A 46 -4.46 0.47 -5.31
N VAL A 47 -3.96 -0.59 -5.97
CA VAL A 47 -4.79 -1.51 -6.76
C VAL A 47 -5.83 -2.19 -5.86
N THR A 48 -5.41 -2.68 -4.70
CA THR A 48 -6.31 -3.36 -3.75
C THR A 48 -7.44 -2.44 -3.29
N ASN A 49 -7.11 -1.18 -2.96
CA ASN A 49 -8.12 -0.18 -2.60
C ASN A 49 -9.08 0.12 -3.76
N THR A 50 -8.54 0.33 -4.96
CA THR A 50 -9.33 0.68 -6.15
C THR A 50 -10.29 -0.45 -6.52
N VAL A 51 -9.84 -1.70 -6.49
CA VAL A 51 -10.69 -2.89 -6.74
C VAL A 51 -11.78 -2.99 -5.67
N ALA A 52 -11.43 -2.80 -4.39
CA ALA A 52 -12.42 -2.85 -3.32
C ALA A 52 -13.51 -1.76 -3.45
N LEU A 53 -13.12 -0.54 -3.85
CA LEU A 53 -14.08 0.54 -4.12
C LEU A 53 -14.94 0.26 -5.35
N THR A 54 -14.38 -0.36 -6.39
CA THR A 54 -15.09 -0.68 -7.63
C THR A 54 -16.11 -1.80 -7.43
N ILE A 55 -15.79 -2.83 -6.63
CA ILE A 55 -16.72 -3.92 -6.28
C ILE A 55 -17.83 -3.43 -5.33
N ARG A 56 -17.56 -2.35 -4.58
CA ARG A 56 -18.54 -1.74 -3.68
C ARG A 56 -19.62 -0.96 -4.44
N THR A 57 -19.29 -0.29 -5.54
CA THR A 57 -20.25 0.44 -6.42
C THR A 57 -21.16 -0.51 -7.17
#